data_AF-A0A0H5BZS8-F1
#
_entry.id   AF-A0A0H5BZS8-F1
#
_cell.length_a   1.000
_cell.length_b   1.000
_cell.length_c   1.000
_cell.angle_alpha   90.00
_cell.angle_beta   90.00
_cell.angle_gamma   90.00
#
_symmetry.space_group_name_H-M   'P 1'
#
loop_
_entity.id
_entity.type
_entity.pdbx_description
1 polymer ?
#
loop_
_entity_poly.entity_id
_entity_poly.type
_entity_poly.pdbx_seq_one_letter_code
_entity_poly.pdbx_strand_id
1 'polypeptide(L)'
;MAFLKRSKSITGKTYSKPSIKPQNTRRIIRRYHLLITKKDAAYQRLSTLMGTAIDDSNVSQWNKSVEVKECPQEDELLGVSRLDKESLFRLLRKIDYEIHEKGGLQKYQIASIHGQENKRGSDSSKWLFDAVPHLKTCECRLKALEIGCLSTKNVISRYCETTRIDLNSNEPGILKQDFMERPIPAQGEFDIISCSLVLNFVSTPQKRGEMIQRFVPFLKPNGYLFVVLPLSCIRNSRYCDKQLFQEILQSQGFNMTNYHEAKKVVYMCFQLTGEGANKEAKYSKRKIHDGKAMNNFCITL
;
A
#
# COMPACT_ATOMS: atom_id res chain seq x y z
N MET A 1 -43.55 -8.87 2.33
CA MET A 1 -42.75 -8.73 1.08
C MET A 1 -42.86 -7.29 0.60
N ALA A 2 -41.78 -6.50 0.70
CA ALA A 2 -41.72 -5.17 0.10
C ALA A 2 -40.36 -4.99 -0.56
N PHE A 3 -40.34 -5.07 -1.89
CA PHE A 3 -39.16 -4.85 -2.72
C PHE A 3 -38.85 -3.34 -2.77
N LEU A 4 -37.73 -2.92 -2.18
CA LEU A 4 -37.18 -1.57 -2.39
C LEU A 4 -36.74 -1.43 -3.86
N LYS A 5 -37.50 -0.65 -4.62
CA LYS A 5 -37.22 -0.29 -6.02
C LYS A 5 -35.90 0.49 -6.09
N ARG A 6 -35.03 0.06 -7.01
CA ARG A 6 -33.81 0.81 -7.42
C ARG A 6 -34.22 2.15 -8.01
N SER A 7 -33.52 3.22 -7.64
CA SER A 7 -33.70 4.54 -8.25
C SER A 7 -33.31 4.49 -9.74
N LYS A 8 -34.21 4.95 -10.61
CA LYS A 8 -33.97 5.16 -12.04
C LYS A 8 -33.73 6.65 -12.27
N SER A 9 -32.72 7.00 -13.08
CA SER A 9 -32.56 8.36 -13.58
C SER A 9 -33.63 8.68 -14.64
N ILE A 10 -34.05 9.94 -14.68
CA ILE A 10 -35.20 10.43 -15.48
C ILE A 10 -34.97 10.35 -17.00
N THR A 11 -33.78 10.00 -17.48
CA THR A 11 -33.43 9.94 -18.92
C THR A 11 -33.24 8.53 -19.49
N GLY A 12 -33.57 7.46 -18.75
CA GLY A 12 -33.57 6.08 -19.30
C GLY A 12 -32.20 5.51 -19.72
N LYS A 13 -31.11 6.29 -19.66
CA LYS A 13 -29.75 5.79 -19.84
C LYS A 13 -29.19 5.32 -18.50
N THR A 14 -28.91 4.02 -18.40
CA THR A 14 -28.06 3.45 -17.35
C THR A 14 -26.72 4.19 -17.32
N TYR A 15 -26.41 4.86 -16.22
CA TYR A 15 -25.08 5.42 -15.98
C TYR A 15 -24.08 4.25 -15.92
N SER A 16 -23.42 3.95 -17.05
CA SER A 16 -22.23 3.11 -17.04
C SER A 16 -21.04 3.97 -16.64
N LYS A 17 -20.41 3.70 -15.50
CA LYS A 17 -19.10 4.28 -15.15
C LYS A 17 -18.15 4.11 -16.34
N PRO A 18 -17.41 5.14 -16.77
CA PRO A 18 -16.44 5.00 -17.85
C PRO A 18 -15.36 3.99 -17.43
N SER A 19 -15.36 2.82 -18.09
CA SER A 19 -14.47 1.70 -17.82
C SER A 19 -13.17 1.85 -18.62
N ILE A 20 -12.05 2.01 -17.94
CA ILE A 20 -10.71 1.97 -18.56
C ILE A 20 -10.23 0.52 -18.57
N LYS A 21 -9.79 0.02 -19.74
CA LYS A 21 -9.23 -1.34 -19.87
C LYS A 21 -8.08 -1.58 -18.87
N PRO A 22 -8.01 -2.72 -18.14
CA PRO A 22 -7.06 -2.96 -17.05
C PRO A 22 -5.56 -2.80 -17.39
N GLN A 23 -5.18 -3.04 -18.64
CA GLN A 23 -3.80 -2.85 -19.12
C GLN A 23 -3.42 -1.36 -19.19
N ASN A 24 -4.35 -0.51 -19.64
CA ASN A 24 -4.18 0.94 -19.68
C ASN A 24 -4.13 1.52 -18.25
N THR A 25 -4.94 0.97 -17.35
CA THR A 25 -4.95 1.30 -15.93
C THR A 25 -3.58 1.14 -15.27
N ARG A 26 -2.92 -0.02 -15.47
CA ARG A 26 -1.57 -0.28 -14.91
C ARG A 26 -0.51 0.64 -15.51
N ARG A 27 -0.59 0.93 -16.81
CA ARG A 27 0.32 1.85 -17.48
C ARG A 27 0.20 3.26 -16.92
N ILE A 28 -1.02 3.75 -16.70
CA ILE A 28 -1.31 5.05 -16.09
C ILE A 28 -0.75 5.12 -14.66
N ILE A 29 -1.01 4.10 -13.83
CA ILE A 29 -0.48 4.05 -12.45
C ILE A 29 1.05 4.08 -12.44
N ARG A 30 1.71 3.27 -13.28
CA ARG A 30 3.17 3.23 -13.38
C ARG A 30 3.75 4.57 -13.83
N ARG A 31 3.13 5.21 -14.83
CA ARG A 31 3.54 6.52 -15.31
C ARG A 31 3.44 7.56 -14.20
N TYR A 32 2.34 7.58 -13.45
CA TYR A 32 2.18 8.49 -12.32
C TYR A 32 3.25 8.29 -11.23
N HIS A 33 3.52 7.05 -10.82
CA HIS A 33 4.56 6.77 -9.83
C HIS A 33 5.96 7.17 -10.32
N LEU A 34 6.24 6.95 -11.61
CA LEU A 34 7.48 7.42 -12.24
C LEU A 34 7.58 8.95 -12.15
N LEU A 35 6.53 9.68 -12.52
CA LEU A 35 6.51 11.14 -12.45
C LEU A 35 6.79 11.66 -11.04
N ILE A 36 6.12 11.10 -10.01
CA ILE A 36 6.36 11.48 -8.60
C ILE A 36 7.79 11.17 -8.19
N THR A 37 8.29 9.96 -8.47
CA THR A 37 9.66 9.56 -8.12
C THR A 37 10.70 10.48 -8.78
N LYS A 38 10.45 10.92 -10.02
CA LYS A 38 11.35 11.81 -10.75
C LYS A 38 11.23 13.26 -10.33
N LYS A 39 10.05 13.69 -9.89
CA LYS A 39 9.82 14.99 -9.24
C LYS A 39 10.66 15.09 -7.95
N ASP A 40 10.59 14.07 -7.09
CA ASP A 40 11.40 14.00 -5.87
C ASP A 40 12.91 14.05 -6.15
N ALA A 41 13.36 13.28 -7.16
CA ALA A 41 14.76 13.30 -7.58
C ALA A 41 15.21 14.68 -8.11
N ALA A 42 14.32 15.37 -8.83
CA ALA A 42 14.59 16.73 -9.31
C ALA A 42 14.71 17.72 -8.14
N TYR A 43 13.84 17.60 -7.12
CA TYR A 43 13.94 18.40 -5.90
C TYR A 43 15.23 18.17 -5.13
N GLN A 44 15.64 16.92 -4.94
CA GLN A 44 16.92 16.61 -4.28
C GLN A 44 18.11 17.22 -5.02
N ARG A 45 18.10 17.11 -6.36
CA ARG A 45 19.17 17.66 -7.19
C ARG A 45 19.20 19.18 -7.15
N LEU A 46 18.04 19.84 -7.28
CA LEU A 46 17.92 21.29 -7.14
C LEU A 46 18.37 21.76 -5.76
N SER A 47 17.98 21.03 -4.71
CA SER A 47 18.38 21.37 -3.34
C SER A 47 19.90 21.36 -3.18
N THR A 48 20.56 20.37 -3.79
CA THR A 48 22.02 20.27 -3.82
C THR A 48 22.66 21.40 -4.62
N LEU A 49 22.12 21.72 -5.79
CA LEU A 49 22.65 22.77 -6.67
C LEU A 49 22.44 24.18 -6.10
N MET A 50 21.39 24.39 -5.31
CA MET A 50 21.01 25.69 -4.77
C MET A 50 21.44 25.91 -3.32
N GLY A 51 21.93 24.87 -2.64
CA GLY A 51 22.34 24.95 -1.23
C GLY A 51 21.18 25.24 -0.27
N THR A 52 19.94 24.98 -0.67
CA THR A 52 18.72 25.21 0.11
C THR A 52 17.71 24.12 -0.19
N ALA A 53 16.86 23.75 0.77
CA ALA A 53 15.84 22.74 0.55
C ALA A 53 14.78 23.25 -0.44
N ILE A 54 14.56 22.53 -1.54
CA ILE A 54 13.55 22.82 -2.55
C ILE A 54 12.50 21.71 -2.56
N ASP A 55 11.23 22.09 -2.49
CA ASP A 55 10.09 21.18 -2.54
C ASP A 55 8.84 21.88 -3.11
N ASP A 56 7.70 21.17 -3.13
CA ASP A 56 6.42 21.70 -3.61
C ASP A 56 5.96 22.98 -2.92
N SER A 57 6.32 23.20 -1.65
CA SER A 57 5.88 24.37 -0.87
C SER A 57 6.59 25.65 -1.27
N ASN A 58 7.83 25.55 -1.77
CA ASN A 58 8.69 26.70 -1.98
C ASN A 58 9.24 26.83 -3.41
N VAL A 59 9.11 25.80 -4.26
CA VAL A 59 9.66 25.79 -5.63
C VAL A 59 9.18 26.99 -6.46
N SER A 60 7.97 27.49 -6.22
CA SER A 60 7.38 28.65 -6.90
C SER A 60 8.20 29.94 -6.73
N GLN A 61 9.00 30.05 -5.67
CA GLN A 61 9.88 31.20 -5.44
C GLN A 61 10.99 31.32 -6.50
N TRP A 62 11.40 30.21 -7.10
CA TRP A 62 12.45 30.15 -8.12
C TRP A 62 11.94 29.74 -9.51
N ASN A 63 10.82 29.02 -9.57
CA ASN A 63 10.24 28.51 -10.81
C ASN A 63 9.18 29.47 -11.38
N LYS A 64 9.55 30.74 -11.60
CA LYS A 64 8.64 31.81 -12.07
C LYS A 64 8.46 31.88 -13.60
N SER A 65 8.99 30.90 -14.32
CA SER A 65 9.07 30.92 -15.79
C SER A 65 7.77 30.46 -16.46
N VAL A 66 7.64 30.78 -17.76
CA VAL A 66 6.47 30.54 -18.63
C VAL A 66 5.86 29.15 -18.45
N GLU A 67 4.53 29.12 -18.47
CA GLU A 67 3.68 27.93 -18.42
C GLU A 67 4.08 26.93 -19.52
N VAL A 68 4.51 25.73 -19.13
CA VAL A 68 4.92 24.68 -20.07
C VAL A 68 3.75 23.75 -20.31
N LYS A 69 3.16 23.79 -21.52
CA LYS A 69 2.04 22.92 -21.93
C LYS A 69 2.51 21.65 -22.64
N GLU A 70 3.54 21.02 -22.09
CA GLU A 70 4.18 19.84 -22.68
C GLU A 70 4.40 18.77 -21.60
N CYS A 71 4.18 17.50 -21.93
CA CYS A 71 4.49 16.39 -21.04
C CYS A 71 6.00 16.06 -21.12
N PRO A 72 6.62 15.60 -20.02
CA PRO A 72 8.03 15.22 -20.01
C PRO A 72 8.29 13.99 -20.88
N GLN A 73 9.36 14.04 -21.67
CA GLN A 73 9.85 12.88 -22.40
C GLN A 73 10.55 11.88 -21.46
N GLU A 74 10.67 10.63 -21.90
CA GLU A 74 11.17 9.54 -21.04
C GLU A 74 12.68 9.65 -20.78
N ASP A 75 13.43 10.13 -21.75
CA ASP A 75 14.85 10.50 -21.63
C ASP A 75 15.08 11.65 -20.63
N GLU A 76 14.23 12.69 -20.64
CA GLU A 76 14.29 13.78 -19.66
C GLU A 76 14.10 13.24 -18.22
N LEU A 77 13.14 12.33 -18.03
CA LEU A 77 12.86 11.68 -16.73
C LEU A 77 13.98 10.73 -16.29
N LEU A 78 14.61 10.02 -17.21
CA LEU A 78 15.73 9.13 -16.91
C LEU A 78 17.02 9.92 -16.65
N GLY A 79 17.18 11.08 -17.28
CA GLY A 79 18.35 11.96 -17.21
C GLY A 79 18.39 12.95 -16.06
N VAL A 80 17.39 12.97 -15.15
CA VAL A 80 17.25 13.97 -14.06
C VAL A 80 18.54 14.32 -13.33
N SER A 81 19.38 13.33 -13.01
CA SER A 81 20.63 13.56 -12.26
C SER A 81 21.68 14.39 -13.02
N ARG A 82 21.59 14.43 -14.36
CA ARG A 82 22.54 15.10 -15.26
C ARG A 82 22.06 16.49 -15.69
N LEU A 83 20.80 16.84 -15.38
CA LEU A 83 20.21 18.11 -15.78
C LEU A 83 20.80 19.27 -14.96
N ASP A 84 20.93 20.41 -15.62
CA ASP A 84 21.26 21.67 -14.97
C ASP A 84 20.03 22.29 -14.26
N LYS A 85 20.26 23.38 -13.54
CA LYS A 85 19.23 24.06 -12.76
C LYS A 85 18.02 24.48 -13.60
N GLU A 86 18.24 25.07 -14.77
CA GLU A 86 17.17 25.58 -15.62
C GLU A 86 16.33 24.43 -16.22
N SER A 87 17.01 23.38 -16.67
CA SER A 87 16.38 22.17 -17.21
C SER A 87 15.57 21.43 -16.15
N LEU A 88 16.04 21.40 -14.90
CA LEU A 88 15.30 20.81 -13.77
C LEU A 88 14.00 21.56 -13.49
N PHE A 89 14.03 22.90 -13.46
CA PHE A 89 12.80 23.69 -13.30
C PHE A 89 11.84 23.54 -14.48
N ARG A 90 12.37 23.43 -15.71
CA ARG A 90 11.56 23.12 -16.90
C ARG A 90 10.92 21.73 -16.80
N LEU A 91 11.67 20.73 -16.36
CA LEU A 91 11.17 19.37 -16.16
C LEU A 91 10.08 19.32 -15.08
N LEU A 92 10.25 20.03 -13.97
CA LEU A 92 9.23 20.13 -12.93
C LEU A 92 7.91 20.70 -13.47
N ARG A 93 7.97 21.78 -14.26
CA ARG A 93 6.78 22.36 -14.92
C ARG A 93 6.09 21.35 -15.85
N LYS A 94 6.86 20.60 -16.63
CA LYS A 94 6.32 19.52 -17.49
C LYS A 94 5.65 18.41 -16.67
N ILE A 95 6.27 17.98 -15.58
CA ILE A 95 5.72 16.96 -14.68
C ILE A 95 4.40 17.45 -14.07
N ASP A 96 4.37 18.68 -13.55
CA ASP A 96 3.16 19.27 -12.96
C ASP A 96 2.05 19.42 -14.00
N TYR A 97 2.39 19.82 -15.24
CA TYR A 97 1.44 19.85 -16.35
C TYR A 97 0.83 18.47 -16.67
N GLU A 98 1.64 17.41 -16.71
CA GLU A 98 1.14 16.04 -16.92
C GLU A 98 0.25 15.57 -15.75
N ILE A 99 0.59 15.94 -14.50
CA ILE A 99 -0.16 15.59 -13.30
C ILE A 99 -1.50 16.35 -13.23
N HIS A 100 -1.50 17.66 -13.42
CA HIS A 100 -2.67 18.50 -13.15
C HIS A 100 -3.56 18.72 -14.38
N GLU A 101 -3.00 19.07 -15.53
CA GLU A 101 -3.77 19.63 -16.67
C GLU A 101 -4.26 18.59 -17.68
N LYS A 102 -3.52 17.50 -17.93
CA LYS A 102 -3.98 16.44 -18.88
C LYS A 102 -5.03 15.48 -18.31
N GLY A 103 -5.67 15.88 -17.21
CA GLY A 103 -6.48 15.02 -16.37
C GLY A 103 -5.66 13.88 -15.78
N GLY A 104 -4.34 14.07 -15.59
CA GLY A 104 -3.44 13.06 -15.04
C GLY A 104 -3.90 12.58 -13.67
N LEU A 105 -4.22 13.51 -12.76
CA LEU A 105 -4.69 13.22 -11.41
C LEU A 105 -6.08 12.58 -11.40
N GLN A 106 -7.04 13.07 -12.20
CA GLN A 106 -8.38 12.47 -12.28
C GLN A 106 -8.37 11.10 -12.97
N LYS A 107 -7.67 10.96 -14.11
CA LYS A 107 -7.45 9.66 -14.78
C LYS A 107 -6.65 8.71 -13.91
N TYR A 108 -5.70 9.22 -13.11
CA TYR A 108 -4.97 8.45 -12.11
C TYR A 108 -5.89 8.03 -10.96
N GLN A 109 -6.72 8.91 -10.41
CA GLN A 109 -7.67 8.55 -9.36
C GLN A 109 -8.65 7.50 -9.87
N ILE A 110 -9.22 7.71 -11.06
CA ILE A 110 -10.09 6.74 -11.73
C ILE A 110 -9.33 5.45 -12.01
N ALA A 111 -8.09 5.49 -12.52
CA ALA A 111 -7.29 4.30 -12.77
C ALA A 111 -6.82 3.62 -11.48
N SER A 112 -6.57 4.35 -10.40
CA SER A 112 -6.20 3.83 -9.09
C SER A 112 -7.40 3.08 -8.50
N ILE A 113 -8.58 3.70 -8.54
CA ILE A 113 -9.85 3.07 -8.17
C ILE A 113 -10.09 1.83 -9.04
N HIS A 114 -10.08 1.92 -10.37
CA HIS A 114 -10.32 0.78 -11.29
C HIS A 114 -9.22 -0.29 -11.25
N GLY A 115 -7.98 0.10 -10.96
CA GLY A 115 -6.83 -0.80 -10.83
C GLY A 115 -6.83 -1.53 -9.50
N GLN A 116 -7.41 -0.91 -8.47
CA GLN A 116 -7.85 -1.57 -7.26
C GLN A 116 -9.03 -2.49 -7.59
N GLU A 117 -10.14 -2.03 -8.20
CA GLU A 117 -11.35 -2.82 -8.53
C GLU A 117 -11.04 -4.12 -9.30
N ASN A 118 -10.26 -4.03 -10.38
CA ASN A 118 -9.93 -5.18 -11.24
C ASN A 118 -8.85 -6.12 -10.66
N LYS A 119 -8.21 -5.73 -9.55
CA LYS A 119 -7.28 -6.58 -8.78
C LYS A 119 -7.89 -7.07 -7.46
N ARG A 120 -9.14 -6.70 -7.13
CA ARG A 120 -9.80 -7.10 -5.88
C ARG A 120 -9.91 -8.62 -5.86
N GLY A 121 -9.03 -9.24 -5.09
CA GLY A 121 -9.17 -10.66 -4.75
C GLY A 121 -10.51 -10.86 -4.05
N SER A 122 -10.99 -12.10 -4.07
CA SER A 122 -12.01 -12.54 -3.11
C SER A 122 -11.57 -12.15 -1.70
N ASP A 123 -12.54 -11.84 -0.86
CA ASP A 123 -12.36 -11.62 0.56
C ASP A 123 -11.40 -12.65 1.19
N SER A 124 -10.18 -12.19 1.49
CA SER A 124 -9.08 -13.02 1.96
C SER A 124 -9.27 -13.45 3.41
N SER A 125 -10.09 -12.73 4.18
CA SER A 125 -10.38 -13.08 5.57
C SER A 125 -11.08 -14.42 5.68
N LYS A 126 -11.77 -14.90 4.64
CA LYS A 126 -12.30 -16.27 4.60
C LYS A 126 -11.19 -17.31 4.89
N TRP A 127 -10.03 -17.16 4.26
CA TRP A 127 -8.91 -18.08 4.47
C TRP A 127 -8.44 -18.07 5.93
N LEU A 128 -8.39 -16.90 6.57
CA LEU A 128 -7.99 -16.79 7.98
C LEU A 128 -8.87 -17.66 8.88
N PHE A 129 -10.19 -17.53 8.77
CA PHE A 129 -11.11 -18.29 9.62
C PHE A 129 -11.20 -19.77 9.23
N ASP A 130 -10.87 -20.13 7.99
CA ASP A 130 -10.74 -21.54 7.58
C ASP A 130 -9.43 -22.17 8.11
N ALA A 131 -8.33 -21.40 8.12
CA ALA A 131 -7.02 -21.85 8.60
C ALA A 131 -6.89 -21.85 10.14
N VAL A 132 -7.69 -21.02 10.82
CA VAL A 132 -7.68 -20.86 12.28
C VAL A 132 -9.11 -21.00 12.82
N PRO A 133 -9.68 -22.24 12.84
CA PRO A 133 -11.10 -22.45 13.08
C PRO A 133 -11.59 -22.00 14.46
N HIS A 134 -10.74 -22.01 15.48
CA HIS A 134 -11.13 -21.56 16.83
C HIS A 134 -11.48 -20.08 16.90
N LEU A 135 -11.02 -19.26 15.93
CA LEU A 135 -11.46 -17.87 15.82
C LEU A 135 -12.95 -17.75 15.44
N LYS A 136 -13.55 -18.79 14.83
CA LYS A 136 -14.99 -18.83 14.53
C LYS A 136 -15.85 -19.20 15.74
N THR A 137 -15.28 -19.96 16.68
CA THR A 137 -16.00 -20.56 17.82
C THR A 137 -15.71 -19.85 19.14
N CYS A 138 -15.02 -18.70 19.10
CA CYS A 138 -14.73 -17.94 20.30
C CYS A 138 -16.04 -17.43 20.93
N GLU A 139 -16.25 -17.73 22.21
CA GLU A 139 -17.46 -17.33 22.94
C GLU A 139 -17.54 -15.82 23.15
N CYS A 140 -16.38 -15.16 23.30
CA CYS A 140 -16.30 -13.72 23.35
C CYS A 140 -16.16 -13.13 21.94
N ARG A 141 -16.79 -11.96 21.73
CA ARG A 141 -16.69 -11.28 20.44
C ARG A 141 -15.29 -10.68 20.28
N LEU A 142 -14.51 -11.28 19.39
CA LEU A 142 -13.16 -10.83 19.05
C LEU A 142 -13.18 -9.42 18.47
N LYS A 143 -12.18 -8.60 18.80
CA LYS A 143 -11.95 -7.28 18.22
C LYS A 143 -10.91 -7.39 17.10
N ALA A 144 -11.25 -6.86 15.93
CA ALA A 144 -10.37 -6.87 14.77
C ALA A 144 -10.08 -5.47 14.25
N LEU A 145 -8.85 -5.23 13.81
CA LEU A 145 -8.47 -4.08 12.99
C LEU A 145 -8.21 -4.55 11.56
N GLU A 146 -9.00 -4.08 10.61
CA GLU A 146 -8.81 -4.37 9.19
C GLU A 146 -8.22 -3.15 8.47
N ILE A 147 -6.96 -3.28 8.06
CA ILE A 147 -6.17 -2.25 7.39
C ILE A 147 -6.31 -2.42 5.88
N GLY A 148 -6.61 -1.34 5.18
CA GLY A 148 -6.89 -1.38 3.75
C GLY A 148 -8.23 -2.04 3.44
N CYS A 149 -9.22 -1.86 4.32
CA CYS A 149 -10.53 -2.48 4.17
C CYS A 149 -11.23 -1.92 2.92
N LEU A 150 -11.71 -2.81 2.07
CA LEU A 150 -12.43 -2.46 0.83
C LEU A 150 -13.91 -2.79 0.89
N SER A 151 -14.37 -3.48 1.94
CA SER A 151 -15.79 -3.77 2.14
C SER A 151 -16.12 -4.06 3.59
N THR A 152 -17.20 -3.45 4.06
CA THR A 152 -17.85 -3.73 5.35
C THR A 152 -18.40 -5.15 5.48
N LYS A 153 -18.49 -5.88 4.35
CA LYS A 153 -19.09 -7.22 4.27
C LYS A 153 -18.05 -8.36 4.28
N ASN A 154 -16.77 -8.05 4.46
CA ASN A 154 -15.73 -9.06 4.60
C ASN A 154 -16.07 -10.04 5.74
N VAL A 155 -15.69 -11.30 5.59
CA VAL A 155 -16.00 -12.45 6.45
C VAL A 155 -15.53 -12.21 7.88
N ILE A 156 -14.42 -11.50 8.08
CA ILE A 156 -13.98 -11.04 9.41
C ILE A 156 -15.07 -10.30 10.19
N SER A 157 -15.91 -9.54 9.50
CA SER A 157 -17.02 -8.79 10.11
C SER A 157 -18.13 -9.68 10.65
N ARG A 158 -18.18 -10.96 10.24
CA ARG A 158 -19.15 -11.95 10.73
C ARG A 158 -18.74 -12.53 12.08
N TYR A 159 -17.44 -12.58 12.36
CA TYR A 159 -16.87 -13.20 13.55
C TYR A 159 -16.31 -12.18 14.55
N CYS A 160 -16.03 -10.95 14.11
CA CYS A 160 -15.38 -9.94 14.93
C CYS A 160 -16.17 -8.61 14.98
N GLU A 161 -16.04 -7.91 16.10
CA GLU A 161 -16.23 -6.45 16.13
C GLU A 161 -15.04 -5.80 15.40
N THR A 162 -15.28 -5.29 14.18
CA THR A 162 -14.20 -4.89 13.27
C THR A 162 -14.12 -3.37 13.13
N THR A 163 -12.98 -2.79 13.52
CA THR A 163 -12.55 -1.45 13.14
C THR A 163 -11.95 -1.52 11.73
N ARG A 164 -12.53 -0.79 10.78
CA ARG A 164 -12.13 -0.82 9.36
C ARG A 164 -11.48 0.49 8.98
N ILE A 165 -10.27 0.45 8.46
CA ILE A 165 -9.55 1.64 8.01
C ILE A 165 -9.04 1.48 6.58
N ASP A 166 -9.03 2.58 5.82
CA ASP A 166 -8.38 2.68 4.51
C ASP A 166 -7.96 4.13 4.25
N LEU A 167 -6.89 4.35 3.48
CA LEU A 167 -6.38 5.69 3.18
C LEU A 167 -7.34 6.51 2.29
N ASN A 168 -8.11 5.84 1.44
CA ASN A 168 -8.92 6.44 0.38
C ASN A 168 -10.34 5.86 0.34
N SER A 169 -10.87 5.45 1.49
CA SER A 169 -12.23 4.89 1.58
C SER A 169 -13.27 5.88 1.05
N ASN A 170 -14.23 5.33 0.30
CA ASN A 170 -15.50 5.99 -0.04
C ASN A 170 -16.71 5.17 0.44
N GLU A 171 -16.49 4.08 1.19
CA GLU A 171 -17.56 3.19 1.66
C GLU A 171 -17.99 3.59 3.09
N PRO A 172 -19.29 3.84 3.32
CA PRO A 172 -19.80 4.08 4.67
C PRO A 172 -19.45 2.92 5.60
N GLY A 173 -18.95 3.23 6.80
CA GLY A 173 -18.51 2.22 7.78
C GLY A 173 -17.04 1.80 7.67
N ILE A 174 -16.27 2.40 6.77
CA ILE A 174 -14.81 2.30 6.70
C ILE A 174 -14.21 3.67 6.97
N LEU A 175 -13.40 3.80 8.01
CA LEU A 175 -12.80 5.05 8.42
C LEU A 175 -11.65 5.42 7.46
N LYS A 176 -11.63 6.67 7.00
CA LYS A 176 -10.50 7.21 6.26
C LYS A 176 -9.36 7.53 7.24
N GLN A 177 -8.35 6.67 7.34
CA GLN A 177 -7.26 6.82 8.32
C GLN A 177 -5.98 6.14 7.81
N ASP A 178 -4.83 6.75 8.09
CA ASP A 178 -3.51 6.12 7.93
C ASP A 178 -3.14 5.32 9.19
N PHE A 179 -2.80 4.04 9.00
CA PHE A 179 -2.33 3.17 10.07
C PHE A 179 -0.99 3.64 10.66
N MET A 180 -0.09 4.17 9.83
CA MET A 180 1.23 4.64 10.26
C MET A 180 1.13 5.87 11.15
N GLU A 181 0.05 6.65 11.03
CA GLU A 181 -0.23 7.85 11.84
C GLU A 181 -1.20 7.57 13.00
N ARG A 182 -1.89 6.42 13.01
CA ARG A 182 -2.83 6.06 14.07
C ARG A 182 -2.12 6.06 15.43
N PRO A 183 -2.63 6.75 16.48
CA PRO A 183 -1.99 6.78 17.79
C PRO A 183 -1.69 5.38 18.33
N ILE A 184 -0.50 5.19 18.89
CA ILE A 184 -0.13 3.94 19.56
C ILE A 184 -1.00 3.83 20.83
N PRO A 185 -1.76 2.74 21.02
CA PRO A 185 -2.58 2.59 22.21
C PRO A 185 -1.71 2.29 23.43
N ALA A 186 -2.20 2.63 24.62
CA ALA A 186 -1.50 2.35 25.88
C ALA A 186 -1.37 0.83 26.15
N GLN A 187 -2.33 0.05 25.66
CA GLN A 187 -2.35 -1.41 25.74
C GLN A 187 -2.97 -1.98 24.47
N GLY A 188 -2.64 -3.24 24.15
CA GLY A 188 -3.19 -3.94 22.99
C GLY A 188 -4.73 -3.91 22.96
N GLU A 189 -5.30 -3.50 21.82
CA GLU A 189 -6.74 -3.31 21.67
C GLU A 189 -7.40 -4.46 20.89
N PHE A 190 -6.65 -5.06 19.97
CA PHE A 190 -7.18 -5.99 18.97
C PHE A 190 -6.73 -7.43 19.22
N ASP A 191 -7.66 -8.37 19.06
CA ASP A 191 -7.38 -9.80 19.02
C ASP A 191 -6.82 -10.21 17.65
N ILE A 192 -7.21 -9.48 16.59
CA ILE A 192 -6.78 -9.74 15.21
C ILE A 192 -6.43 -8.43 14.50
N ILE A 193 -5.30 -8.40 13.80
CA ILE A 193 -5.00 -7.41 12.76
C ILE A 193 -5.03 -8.12 11.40
N SER A 194 -5.87 -7.62 10.47
CA SER A 194 -5.91 -8.07 9.08
C SER A 194 -5.24 -7.02 8.19
N CYS A 195 -4.14 -7.41 7.54
CA CYS A 195 -3.33 -6.59 6.65
C CYS A 195 -3.21 -7.30 5.29
N SER A 196 -4.28 -7.26 4.50
CA SER A 196 -4.36 -7.98 3.23
C SER A 196 -4.00 -7.07 2.05
N LEU A 197 -2.89 -7.38 1.36
CA LEU A 197 -2.38 -6.65 0.21
C LEU A 197 -2.10 -5.16 0.47
N VAL A 198 -1.74 -4.80 1.71
CA VAL A 198 -1.38 -3.42 2.11
C VAL A 198 0.13 -3.24 2.22
N LEU A 199 0.80 -4.13 2.95
CA LEU A 199 2.24 -4.02 3.23
C LEU A 199 3.09 -3.94 1.93
N ASN A 200 2.66 -4.58 0.84
CA ASN A 200 3.33 -4.50 -0.46
C ASN A 200 3.23 -3.13 -1.17
N PHE A 201 2.37 -2.22 -0.70
CA PHE A 201 2.23 -0.86 -1.23
C PHE A 201 2.93 0.21 -0.39
N VAL A 202 3.40 -0.14 0.81
CA VAL A 202 4.22 0.78 1.61
C VAL A 202 5.51 1.10 0.84
N SER A 203 5.85 2.38 0.72
CA SER A 203 6.76 2.89 -0.31
C SER A 203 8.21 2.44 -0.16
N THR A 204 8.74 2.40 1.06
CA THR A 204 10.16 2.07 1.31
C THR A 204 10.32 0.77 2.11
N PRO A 205 11.48 0.09 1.98
CA PRO A 205 11.80 -1.07 2.82
C PRO A 205 11.74 -0.78 4.32
N GLN A 206 12.21 0.40 4.72
CA GLN A 206 12.23 0.88 6.10
C GLN A 206 10.80 1.07 6.62
N LYS A 207 9.94 1.79 5.89
CA LYS A 207 8.53 1.98 6.27
C LYS A 207 7.76 0.66 6.37
N ARG A 208 8.13 -0.36 5.58
CA ARG A 208 7.56 -1.72 5.72
C ARG A 208 7.97 -2.37 7.04
N GLY A 209 9.23 -2.22 7.45
CA GLY A 209 9.71 -2.66 8.75
C GLY A 209 9.03 -1.91 9.90
N GLU A 210 8.93 -0.58 9.80
CA GLU A 210 8.21 0.26 10.76
C GLU A 210 6.75 -0.17 10.90
N MET A 211 6.07 -0.51 9.78
CA MET A 211 4.69 -1.01 9.82
C MET A 211 4.60 -2.35 10.56
N ILE A 212 5.57 -3.25 10.37
CA ILE A 212 5.64 -4.53 11.09
C ILE A 212 5.82 -4.31 12.58
N GLN A 213 6.77 -3.46 12.98
CA GLN A 213 7.00 -3.07 14.38
C GLN A 213 5.74 -2.46 14.98
N ARG A 214 5.03 -1.64 14.19
CA ARG A 214 3.80 -0.97 14.62
C ARG A 214 2.64 -1.94 14.86
N PHE A 215 2.60 -3.16 14.31
CA PHE A 215 1.51 -4.09 14.63
C PHE A 215 1.52 -4.54 16.11
N VAL A 216 2.72 -4.69 16.69
CA VAL A 216 2.92 -5.24 18.04
C VAL A 216 2.09 -4.51 19.11
N PRO A 217 2.18 -3.18 19.30
CA PRO A 217 1.45 -2.50 20.36
C PRO A 217 -0.07 -2.46 20.16
N PHE A 218 -0.58 -2.71 18.96
CA PHE A 218 -2.03 -2.74 18.71
C PHE A 218 -2.66 -4.09 19.04
N LEU A 219 -1.87 -5.17 19.07
CA LEU A 219 -2.36 -6.50 19.39
C LEU A 219 -2.36 -6.75 20.89
N LYS A 220 -3.40 -7.43 21.36
CA LYS A 220 -3.41 -8.05 22.69
C LYS A 220 -2.38 -9.19 22.75
N PRO A 221 -1.94 -9.61 23.95
CA PRO A 221 -1.16 -10.83 24.11
C PRO A 221 -1.83 -12.02 23.42
N ASN A 222 -1.07 -12.84 22.71
CA ASN A 222 -1.56 -13.98 21.92
C ASN A 222 -2.50 -13.61 20.76
N GLY A 223 -2.58 -12.32 20.39
CA GLY A 223 -3.34 -11.84 19.24
C GLY A 223 -2.74 -12.27 17.91
N TYR A 224 -3.55 -12.22 16.85
CA TYR A 224 -3.20 -12.72 15.53
C TYR A 224 -2.94 -11.59 14.53
N LEU A 225 -1.85 -11.71 13.78
CA LEU A 225 -1.57 -10.89 12.61
C LEU A 225 -1.78 -11.72 11.35
N PHE A 226 -2.78 -11.35 10.55
CA PHE A 226 -3.06 -11.94 9.25
C PHE A 226 -2.52 -11.04 8.14
N VAL A 227 -1.61 -11.58 7.33
CA VAL A 227 -0.97 -10.84 6.22
C VAL A 227 -1.19 -11.57 4.91
N VAL A 228 -1.56 -10.81 3.87
CA VAL A 228 -1.60 -11.31 2.50
C VAL A 228 -0.66 -10.47 1.63
N LEU A 229 0.21 -11.12 0.87
CA LEU A 229 1.10 -10.47 -0.08
C LEU A 229 0.89 -11.04 -1.49
N PRO A 230 1.22 -10.30 -2.56
CA PRO A 230 1.47 -10.90 -3.86
C PRO A 230 2.54 -11.99 -3.73
N LEU A 231 2.33 -13.15 -4.32
CA LEU A 231 3.27 -14.28 -4.23
C LEU A 231 4.67 -13.89 -4.72
N SER A 232 4.74 -12.97 -5.69
CA SER A 232 5.99 -12.44 -6.21
C SER A 232 6.87 -11.74 -5.17
N CYS A 233 6.28 -11.21 -4.08
CA CYS A 233 7.03 -10.60 -2.98
C CYS A 233 7.92 -11.63 -2.25
N ILE A 234 7.50 -12.90 -2.27
CA ILE A 234 8.16 -14.01 -1.58
C ILE A 234 8.92 -14.91 -2.57
N ARG A 235 8.33 -15.25 -3.71
CA ARG A 235 8.91 -16.21 -4.67
C ARG A 235 9.77 -15.59 -5.76
N ASN A 236 9.65 -14.28 -6.00
CA ASN A 236 10.32 -13.62 -7.13
C ASN A 236 10.94 -12.27 -6.73
N SER A 237 11.47 -12.14 -5.52
CA SER A 237 12.18 -10.94 -5.06
C SER A 237 13.68 -11.20 -4.90
N ARG A 238 14.50 -10.18 -5.17
CA ARG A 238 15.95 -10.22 -4.90
C ARG A 238 16.29 -10.11 -3.42
N TYR A 239 15.39 -9.54 -2.61
CA TYR A 239 15.70 -9.06 -1.26
C TYR A 239 14.74 -9.58 -0.19
N CYS A 240 13.89 -10.55 -0.53
CA CYS A 240 12.94 -11.15 0.40
C CYS A 240 12.53 -12.52 -0.10
N ASP A 241 12.43 -13.47 0.82
CA ASP A 241 11.82 -14.78 0.62
C ASP A 241 10.98 -15.15 1.85
N LYS A 242 10.45 -16.37 1.89
CA LYS A 242 9.60 -16.83 2.99
C LYS A 242 10.39 -16.85 4.31
N GLN A 243 11.61 -17.35 4.27
CA GLN A 243 12.43 -17.55 5.45
C GLN A 243 12.79 -16.20 6.07
N LEU A 244 13.32 -15.26 5.27
CA LEU A 244 13.65 -13.93 5.76
C LEU A 244 12.40 -13.18 6.26
N PHE A 245 11.26 -13.31 5.56
CA PHE A 245 10.02 -12.68 6.02
C PHE A 245 9.58 -13.21 7.39
N GLN A 246 9.68 -14.53 7.60
CA GLN A 246 9.38 -15.16 8.89
C GLN A 246 10.38 -14.71 9.97
N GLU A 247 11.68 -14.70 9.69
CA GLU A 247 12.72 -14.25 10.63
C GLU A 247 12.50 -12.81 11.08
N ILE A 248 12.17 -11.91 10.14
CA ILE A 248 11.84 -10.51 10.44
C ILE A 248 10.65 -10.43 11.40
N LEU A 249 9.56 -11.14 11.14
CA LEU A 249 8.38 -11.14 12.01
C LEU A 249 8.69 -11.76 13.38
N GLN A 250 9.45 -12.85 13.41
CA GLN A 250 9.88 -13.51 14.65
C GLN A 250 10.73 -12.61 15.53
N SER A 251 11.62 -11.79 14.95
CA SER A 251 12.39 -10.80 15.71
C SER A 251 11.50 -9.78 16.45
N GLN A 252 10.24 -9.61 16.01
CA GLN A 252 9.24 -8.74 16.64
C GLN A 252 8.29 -9.51 17.58
N GLY A 253 8.54 -10.80 17.82
CA GLY A 253 7.75 -11.66 18.71
C GLY A 253 6.57 -12.37 18.04
N PHE A 254 6.52 -12.38 16.70
CA PHE A 254 5.49 -13.08 15.93
C PHE A 254 5.94 -14.49 15.53
N ASN A 255 5.17 -15.51 15.91
CA ASN A 255 5.34 -16.87 15.44
C ASN A 255 4.36 -17.18 14.31
N MET A 256 4.84 -17.72 13.18
CA MET A 256 3.98 -18.06 12.05
C MET A 256 3.21 -19.35 12.35
N THR A 257 1.88 -19.28 12.38
CA THR A 257 1.01 -20.43 12.66
C THR A 257 0.50 -21.10 11.40
N ASN A 258 0.27 -20.33 10.32
CA ASN A 258 -0.29 -20.84 9.07
C ASN A 258 0.34 -20.15 7.86
N TYR A 259 0.52 -20.91 6.78
CA TYR A 259 1.10 -20.43 5.54
C TYR A 259 0.46 -21.13 4.33
N HIS A 260 0.04 -20.38 3.33
CA HIS A 260 -0.51 -20.94 2.09
C HIS A 260 -0.18 -20.09 0.87
N GLU A 261 0.40 -20.70 -0.15
CA GLU A 261 0.63 -20.08 -1.46
C GLU A 261 -0.50 -20.44 -2.42
N ALA A 262 -1.22 -19.42 -2.88
CA ALA A 262 -2.13 -19.55 -4.01
C ALA A 262 -1.44 -19.08 -5.30
N LYS A 263 -2.14 -19.16 -6.44
CA LYS A 263 -1.58 -18.86 -7.77
C LYS A 263 -0.89 -17.49 -7.90
N LYS A 264 -1.35 -16.46 -7.17
CA LYS A 264 -0.84 -15.07 -7.30
C LYS A 264 -0.55 -14.38 -5.97
N VAL A 265 -0.99 -14.98 -4.86
CA VAL A 265 -0.92 -14.38 -3.52
C VAL A 265 -0.49 -15.44 -2.53
N VAL A 266 0.07 -15.01 -1.41
CA VAL A 266 0.41 -15.84 -0.27
C VAL A 266 -0.36 -15.33 0.95
N TYR A 267 -0.94 -16.26 1.69
CA TYR A 267 -1.68 -16.05 2.92
C TYR A 267 -0.84 -16.51 4.09
N MET A 268 -0.70 -15.67 5.11
CA MET A 268 0.13 -15.95 6.28
C MET A 268 -0.61 -15.50 7.53
N CYS A 269 -0.64 -16.35 8.54
CA CYS A 269 -1.13 -16.02 9.86
C CYS A 269 0.01 -16.16 10.86
N PHE A 270 0.14 -15.16 11.74
CA PHE A 270 1.10 -15.12 12.81
C PHE A 270 0.39 -14.87 14.13
N GLN A 271 0.97 -15.35 15.22
CA GLN A 271 0.52 -15.08 16.57
C GLN A 271 1.59 -14.33 17.35
N LEU A 272 1.20 -13.29 18.09
CA LEU A 272 2.10 -12.51 18.95
C LEU A 272 2.30 -13.24 20.28
N THR A 273 3.33 -14.08 20.35
CA THR A 273 3.70 -14.83 21.56
C THR A 273 4.78 -14.12 22.37
N GLY A 274 5.57 -13.25 21.74
CA GLY A 274 6.75 -12.62 22.33
C GLY A 274 7.99 -13.51 22.36
N GLU A 275 7.85 -14.80 22.04
CA GLU A 275 8.96 -15.75 21.98
C GLU A 275 9.87 -15.42 20.79
N GLY A 276 11.19 -15.52 20.99
CA GLY A 276 12.18 -15.24 19.96
C GLY A 276 12.29 -13.76 19.57
N ALA A 277 11.59 -12.86 20.28
CA ALA A 277 11.70 -11.43 20.05
C ALA A 277 13.13 -10.95 20.32
N ASN A 278 13.69 -10.23 19.36
CA ASN A 278 14.98 -9.56 19.46
C ASN A 278 14.85 -8.16 18.87
N LYS A 279 14.61 -7.18 19.76
CA LYS A 279 14.44 -5.77 19.36
C LYS A 279 15.71 -5.14 18.78
N GLU A 280 16.87 -5.76 18.98
CA GLU A 280 18.15 -5.29 18.45
C GLU A 280 18.50 -5.91 17.08
N ALA A 281 17.69 -6.86 16.60
CA ALA A 281 17.92 -7.51 15.32
C ALA A 281 17.84 -6.48 14.18
N LYS A 282 18.91 -6.43 13.38
CA LYS A 282 19.03 -5.54 12.22
C LYS A 282 18.91 -6.33 10.94
N TYR A 283 18.02 -5.88 10.05
CA TYR A 283 17.80 -6.47 8.75
C TYR A 283 18.08 -5.41 7.69
N SER A 284 19.28 -5.45 7.13
CA SER A 284 19.67 -4.56 6.05
C SER A 284 19.30 -5.14 4.68
N LYS A 285 19.28 -4.29 3.66
CA LYS A 285 18.99 -4.70 2.28
C LYS A 285 20.12 -5.58 1.73
N ARG A 286 19.98 -6.90 1.88
CA ARG A 286 20.90 -7.90 1.34
C ARG A 286 20.28 -8.65 0.17
N LYS A 287 21.06 -8.85 -0.91
CA LYS A 287 20.62 -9.66 -2.05
C LYS A 287 20.62 -11.14 -1.64
N ILE A 288 19.46 -11.79 -1.69
CA ILE A 288 19.24 -13.22 -1.39
C ILE A 288 19.26 -14.05 -2.68
N HIS A 289 18.71 -13.47 -3.75
CA HIS A 289 18.60 -14.10 -5.06
C HIS A 289 19.05 -13.15 -6.16
N ASP A 290 19.58 -13.69 -7.26
CA ASP A 290 20.16 -12.90 -8.35
C ASP A 290 19.59 -13.25 -9.74
N GLY A 291 18.27 -13.10 -9.88
CA GLY A 291 17.57 -13.30 -11.15
C GLY A 291 17.31 -12.00 -11.93
N LYS A 292 17.47 -12.03 -13.27
CA LYS A 292 17.20 -10.87 -14.15
C LYS A 292 15.75 -10.37 -14.07
N ALA A 293 14.77 -11.28 -13.98
CA ALA A 293 13.33 -10.96 -13.94
C ALA A 293 12.74 -10.75 -12.53
N MET A 294 13.58 -10.73 -11.48
CA MET A 294 13.12 -10.57 -10.11
C MET A 294 12.69 -9.14 -9.79
N ASN A 295 11.78 -8.98 -8.85
CA ASN A 295 11.40 -7.68 -8.30
C ASN A 295 12.30 -7.30 -7.11
N ASN A 296 12.08 -6.10 -6.56
CA ASN A 296 12.90 -5.52 -5.49
C ASN A 296 12.13 -5.39 -4.17
N PHE A 297 11.11 -6.22 -3.92
CA PHE A 297 10.39 -6.21 -2.65
C PHE A 297 11.36 -6.54 -1.50
N CYS A 298 11.45 -5.65 -0.52
CA CYS A 298 12.46 -5.70 0.52
C CYS A 298 11.87 -5.12 1.80
N ILE A 299 12.20 -5.71 2.93
CA ILE A 299 11.85 -5.19 4.25
C ILE A 299 13.17 -5.03 5.01
N THR A 300 13.30 -3.93 5.74
CA THR A 300 14.48 -3.65 6.55
C THR A 300 14.05 -3.23 7.96
N LEU A 301 14.83 -3.61 8.95
CA LEU A 301 14.71 -3.20 10.37
C LEU A 301 16.07 -2.72 10.88
#